data_AF-A0A940MTA8-F1
#
_entry.id   AF-A0A940MTA8-F1
#
_cell.length_a   1.000
_cell.length_b   1.000
_cell.length_c   1.000
_cell.angle_alpha   90.00
_cell.angle_beta   90.00
_cell.angle_gamma   90.00
#
_symmetry.space_group_name_H-M   'P 1'
#
loop_
_entity.id
_entity.type
_entity.pdbx_description
1 polymer ?
#
loop_
_entity_poly.entity_id
_entity_poly.type
_entity_poly.pdbx_seq_one_letter_code
_entity_poly.pdbx_strand_id
1 'polypeptide(L)'
;MNRTACVLNQTLSRDTDQAFIAQMMAFWSADGQKMYLAARVPMGAYLPSGFAIRAEAKDEAVPFVWQSCQGKICEAMREVDSEMLDELELDNGAVLGSFRPRLGMDPIVFRFSMEGLREGLAALHPSE
;
A
#
# COMPACT_ATOMS: atom_id res chain seq x y z
N MET A 1 10.91 8.78 23.90
CA MET A 1 9.99 7.76 24.44
C MET A 1 9.80 6.76 23.32
N ASN A 2 10.34 5.55 23.46
CA ASN A 2 10.31 4.54 22.40
C ASN A 2 9.06 3.70 22.58
N ARG A 3 8.12 3.76 21.62
CA ARG A 3 6.99 2.83 21.52
C ARG A 3 7.29 1.83 20.41
N THR A 4 6.98 0.57 20.65
CA THR A 4 7.05 -0.47 19.61
C THR A 4 5.95 -0.22 18.59
N ALA A 5 6.32 -0.09 17.32
CA ALA A 5 5.37 0.00 16.21
C ALA A 5 5.46 -1.28 15.39
N CYS A 6 4.34 -1.97 15.23
CA CYS A 6 4.24 -3.17 14.40
C CYS A 6 3.64 -2.80 13.04
N VAL A 7 4.11 -3.48 11.99
CA VAL A 7 3.68 -3.21 10.60
C VAL A 7 3.54 -4.54 9.86
N LEU A 8 2.41 -4.74 9.17
CA LEU A 8 2.29 -5.79 8.16
C LEU A 8 3.03 -5.32 6.92
N ASN A 9 3.86 -6.17 6.33
CA ASN A 9 4.55 -5.82 5.10
C ASN A 9 4.42 -6.94 4.06
N GLN A 10 4.31 -6.53 2.80
CA GLN A 10 4.36 -7.40 1.64
C GLN A 10 5.27 -6.74 0.60
N THR A 11 6.28 -7.46 0.14
CA THR A 11 7.23 -6.98 -0.86
C THR A 11 6.93 -7.64 -2.20
N LEU A 12 6.78 -6.82 -3.23
CA LEU A 12 6.46 -7.24 -4.59
C LEU A 12 7.70 -7.09 -5.46
N SER A 13 8.09 -8.20 -6.07
CA SER A 13 9.22 -8.28 -6.98
C SER A 13 8.78 -8.91 -8.30
N ARG A 14 9.41 -8.49 -9.39
CA ARG A 14 9.17 -9.09 -10.70
C ARG A 14 9.76 -10.49 -10.74
N ASP A 15 8.98 -11.47 -11.17
CA ASP A 15 9.40 -12.87 -11.18
C ASP A 15 10.66 -13.11 -12.02
N THR A 16 10.77 -12.45 -13.17
CA THR A 16 11.84 -12.69 -14.17
C THR A 16 13.25 -12.32 -13.70
N ASP A 17 13.39 -11.27 -12.88
CA ASP A 17 14.70 -10.68 -12.51
C ASP A 17 14.78 -10.29 -11.03
N GLN A 18 13.73 -10.59 -10.25
CA GLN A 18 13.59 -10.21 -8.84
C GLN A 18 13.70 -8.69 -8.60
N ALA A 19 13.48 -7.88 -9.63
CA ALA A 19 13.50 -6.43 -9.49
C ALA A 19 12.34 -5.98 -8.59
N PHE A 20 12.66 -5.14 -7.59
CA PHE A 20 11.69 -4.54 -6.69
C PHE A 20 10.67 -3.70 -7.47
N ILE A 21 9.39 -3.98 -7.27
CA ILE A 21 8.27 -3.25 -7.88
C ILE A 21 7.68 -2.27 -6.87
N ALA A 22 7.25 -2.79 -5.72
CA ALA A 22 6.63 -2.03 -4.66
C ALA A 22 6.69 -2.80 -3.32
N GLN A 23 6.55 -2.10 -2.21
CA GLN A 23 6.31 -2.68 -0.90
C GLN A 23 5.03 -2.08 -0.34
N MET A 24 4.07 -2.94 0.00
CA MET A 24 2.84 -2.57 0.66
C MET A 24 3.01 -2.74 2.17
N MET A 25 2.47 -1.80 2.94
CA MET A 25 2.54 -1.79 4.39
C MET A 25 1.17 -1.45 4.99
N ALA A 26 0.81 -2.06 6.10
CA ALA A 26 -0.37 -1.72 6.87
C ALA A 26 -0.05 -1.63 8.37
N PHE A 27 -0.55 -0.58 9.03
CA PHE A 27 -0.24 -0.32 10.43
C PHE A 27 -1.25 0.63 11.07
N TRP A 28 -1.23 0.68 12.40
CA TRP A 28 -1.99 1.63 13.21
C TRP A 28 -1.18 2.91 13.49
N SER A 29 -1.88 4.02 13.67
CA SER A 29 -1.32 5.21 14.33
C SER A 29 -0.78 4.86 15.72
N ALA A 30 0.15 5.67 16.21
CA ALA A 30 0.78 5.46 17.52
C ALA A 30 -0.18 5.52 18.72
N ASP A 31 -1.39 6.08 18.52
CA ASP A 31 -2.49 6.14 19.48
C ASP A 31 -3.57 5.08 19.25
N GLY A 32 -3.42 4.21 18.25
CA GLY A 32 -4.39 3.16 17.91
C GLY A 32 -5.71 3.66 17.32
N GLN A 33 -5.85 4.94 16.99
CA GLN A 33 -7.12 5.50 16.52
C GLN A 33 -7.35 5.35 15.02
N LYS A 34 -6.28 5.22 14.23
CA LYS A 34 -6.33 5.25 12.77
C LYS A 34 -5.55 4.10 12.17
N MET A 35 -6.05 3.56 11.07
CA MET A 35 -5.34 2.58 10.25
C MET A 35 -4.80 3.25 9.00
N TYR A 36 -3.61 2.84 8.59
CA TYR A 36 -2.96 3.33 7.39
C TYR A 36 -2.52 2.19 6.50
N LEU A 37 -2.71 2.39 5.20
CA LEU A 37 -1.97 1.69 4.16
C LEU A 37 -0.89 2.60 3.62
N ALA A 38 0.30 2.07 3.45
CA ALA A 38 1.39 2.75 2.76
C ALA A 38 1.95 1.89 1.63
N ALA A 39 2.38 2.57 0.58
CA ALA A 39 3.04 1.97 -0.56
C ALA A 39 4.39 2.63 -0.76
N ARG A 40 5.45 1.82 -0.86
CA ARG A 40 6.79 2.25 -1.22
C ARG A 40 7.12 1.77 -2.61
N VAL A 41 7.53 2.67 -3.48
CA VAL A 41 7.94 2.37 -4.85
C VAL A 41 9.37 2.89 -5.09
N PRO A 42 10.07 2.42 -6.13
CA PRO A 42 11.38 2.97 -6.50
C PRO A 42 11.37 4.49 -6.66
N MET A 43 12.50 5.11 -6.31
CA MET A 43 12.78 6.51 -6.60
C MET A 43 12.57 6.83 -8.09
N GLY A 44 12.03 8.02 -8.37
CA GLY A 44 11.79 8.53 -9.72
C GLY A 44 10.32 8.59 -10.12
N ALA A 45 9.42 7.96 -9.33
CA ALA A 45 7.99 7.95 -9.56
C ALA A 45 7.45 9.34 -9.93
N TYR A 46 6.61 9.40 -10.96
CA TYR A 46 6.00 10.64 -11.41
C TYR A 46 4.86 11.03 -10.47
N LEU A 47 5.19 11.77 -9.43
CA LEU A 47 4.29 12.12 -8.33
C LEU A 47 2.94 12.72 -8.80
N PRO A 48 2.87 13.60 -9.82
CA PRO A 48 1.61 14.19 -10.24
C PRO A 48 0.55 13.19 -10.72
N SER A 49 0.92 11.96 -11.10
CA SER A 49 -0.08 10.95 -11.48
C SER A 49 -0.58 10.07 -10.33
N GLY A 50 -0.06 10.27 -9.12
CA GLY A 50 -0.49 9.51 -7.94
C GLY A 50 0.00 8.06 -7.90
N PHE A 51 -0.34 7.41 -6.79
CA PHE A 51 -0.34 5.98 -6.59
C PHE A 51 -1.78 5.58 -6.28
N ALA A 52 -2.26 4.47 -6.82
CA ALA A 52 -3.63 4.00 -6.54
C ALA A 52 -3.70 2.49 -6.51
N ILE A 53 -4.66 1.97 -5.76
CA ILE A 53 -5.03 0.55 -5.74
C ILE A 53 -6.51 0.39 -6.05
N ARG A 54 -6.92 -0.78 -6.50
CA ARG A 54 -8.33 -1.18 -6.56
C ARG A 54 -8.48 -2.68 -6.34
N ALA A 55 -9.56 -3.10 -5.73
CA ALA A 55 -9.97 -4.49 -5.80
C ALA A 55 -10.14 -4.89 -7.27
N GLU A 56 -9.67 -6.07 -7.66
CA GLU A 56 -9.66 -6.48 -9.07
C GLU A 56 -11.07 -6.54 -9.66
N ALA A 57 -12.05 -6.91 -8.83
CA ALA A 57 -13.47 -6.97 -9.14
C ALA A 57 -14.20 -5.61 -9.20
N LYS A 58 -13.52 -4.49 -8.90
CA LYS A 58 -14.09 -3.13 -8.92
C LYS A 58 -13.32 -2.21 -9.87
N ASP A 59 -14.02 -1.28 -10.50
CA ASP A 59 -13.39 -0.26 -11.37
C ASP A 59 -12.88 0.95 -10.59
N GLU A 60 -13.44 1.20 -9.40
CA GLU A 60 -13.09 2.36 -8.58
C GLU A 60 -11.70 2.19 -7.94
N ALA A 61 -10.86 3.20 -8.14
CA ALA A 61 -9.51 3.24 -7.60
C ALA A 61 -9.44 4.09 -6.33
N VAL A 62 -8.76 3.57 -5.32
CA VAL A 62 -8.43 4.25 -4.07
C VAL A 62 -7.11 4.99 -4.24
N PRO A 63 -7.11 6.34 -4.29
CA PRO A 63 -5.90 7.11 -4.45
C PRO A 63 -5.14 7.27 -3.13
N PHE A 64 -3.82 7.17 -3.21
CA PHE A 64 -2.90 7.43 -2.12
C PHE A 64 -2.28 8.82 -2.29
N VAL A 65 -1.88 9.41 -1.17
CA VAL A 65 -1.19 10.71 -1.15
C VAL A 65 0.31 10.47 -0.95
N TRP A 66 1.13 11.01 -1.86
CA TRP A 66 2.59 10.99 -1.71
C TRP A 66 3.01 11.74 -0.45
N GLN A 67 3.80 11.09 0.40
CA GLN A 67 4.30 11.66 1.65
C GLN A 67 5.70 12.22 1.47
N SER A 68 6.63 11.39 0.98
CA SER A 68 8.01 11.79 0.76
C SER A 68 8.75 10.83 -0.17
N CYS A 69 9.89 11.27 -0.70
CA CYS A 69 10.86 10.40 -1.34
C CYS A 69 12.20 10.55 -0.62
N GLN A 70 12.76 9.45 -0.14
CA GLN A 70 14.03 9.44 0.57
C GLN A 70 14.88 8.25 0.16
N GLY A 71 16.17 8.51 -0.11
CA GLY A 71 17.11 7.48 -0.53
C GLY A 71 16.70 6.86 -1.87
N LYS A 72 16.25 5.61 -1.85
CA LYS A 72 15.90 4.82 -3.05
C LYS A 72 14.39 4.61 -3.23
N ILE A 73 13.56 5.21 -2.38
CA ILE A 73 12.11 4.96 -2.37
C ILE A 73 11.30 6.26 -2.33
N CYS A 74 10.10 6.19 -2.89
CA CYS A 74 9.01 7.15 -2.69
C CYS A 74 7.87 6.45 -1.95
N GLU A 75 7.32 7.10 -0.94
CA GLU A 75 6.26 6.57 -0.09
C GLU A 75 4.96 7.35 -0.31
N ALA A 76 3.87 6.62 -0.56
CA ALA A 76 2.51 7.12 -0.56
C ALA A 76 1.72 6.48 0.58
N MET A 77 0.73 7.19 1.11
CA MET A 77 -0.07 6.71 2.23
C MET A 77 -1.55 7.05 2.05
N ARG A 78 -2.41 6.21 2.61
CA ARG A 78 -3.85 6.37 2.68
C ARG A 78 -4.33 5.95 4.07
N GLU A 79 -5.11 6.82 4.72
CA GLU A 79 -5.93 6.44 5.88
C GLU A 79 -7.07 5.55 5.39
N VAL A 80 -7.29 4.43 6.08
CA VAL A 80 -8.32 3.45 5.74
C VAL A 80 -9.28 3.24 6.90
N ASP A 81 -10.54 2.99 6.57
CA ASP A 81 -11.60 2.64 7.50
C ASP A 81 -12.10 1.22 7.23
N SER A 82 -13.07 0.75 8.02
CA SER A 82 -13.61 -0.60 7.89
C SER A 82 -14.30 -0.84 6.55
N GLU A 83 -14.99 0.17 6.00
CA GLU A 83 -15.68 0.06 4.71
C GLU A 83 -14.65 -0.17 3.60
N MET A 84 -13.58 0.63 3.57
CA MET A 84 -12.50 0.45 2.60
C MET A 84 -11.80 -0.91 2.73
N LEU A 85 -11.62 -1.42 3.96
CA LEU A 85 -11.07 -2.76 4.15
C LEU A 85 -12.00 -3.83 3.59
N ASP A 86 -13.32 -3.71 3.77
CA ASP A 86 -14.30 -4.63 3.20
C ASP A 86 -14.21 -4.65 1.66
N GLU A 87 -13.98 -3.49 1.05
CA GLU A 87 -13.79 -3.38 -0.41
C GLU A 87 -12.50 -4.04 -0.89
N LEU A 88 -11.40 -3.84 -0.17
CA LEU A 88 -10.08 -4.35 -0.55
C LEU A 88 -9.93 -5.86 -0.32
N GLU A 89 -10.77 -6.43 0.56
CA GLU A 89 -10.82 -7.87 0.85
C GLU A 89 -11.79 -8.64 -0.07
N LEU A 90 -12.49 -7.96 -0.99
CA LEU A 90 -13.29 -8.60 -2.03
C LEU A 90 -12.44 -9.55 -2.89
N ASP A 91 -13.09 -10.56 -3.46
CA ASP A 91 -12.45 -11.55 -4.35
C ASP A 91 -11.16 -12.16 -3.75
N ASN A 92 -11.25 -12.60 -2.49
CA ASN A 92 -10.13 -13.13 -1.70
C ASN A 92 -8.95 -12.14 -1.59
N GLY A 93 -9.24 -10.84 -1.53
CA GLY A 93 -8.25 -9.78 -1.42
C GLY A 93 -7.43 -9.57 -2.70
N ALA A 94 -7.91 -9.98 -3.88
CA ALA A 94 -7.21 -9.71 -5.13
C ALA A 94 -7.22 -8.20 -5.46
N VAL A 95 -6.05 -7.57 -5.46
CA VAL A 95 -5.88 -6.12 -5.64
C VAL A 95 -4.90 -5.81 -6.76
N LEU A 96 -5.23 -4.79 -7.54
CA LEU A 96 -4.34 -4.19 -8.53
C LEU A 96 -3.80 -2.86 -8.01
N GLY A 97 -2.47 -2.74 -7.96
CA GLY A 97 -1.77 -1.50 -7.67
C GLY A 97 -1.23 -0.86 -8.95
N SER A 98 -1.20 0.48 -8.98
CA SER A 98 -0.64 1.21 -10.12
C SER A 98 0.09 2.49 -9.71
N PHE A 99 1.18 2.76 -10.42
CA PHE A 99 1.88 4.05 -10.39
C PHE A 99 2.64 4.28 -11.69
N ARG A 100 2.96 5.54 -11.98
CA ARG A 100 3.83 5.88 -13.12
C ARG A 100 5.27 6.05 -12.67
N PRO A 101 6.24 5.32 -13.25
CA PRO A 101 7.64 5.40 -12.81
C PRO A 101 8.35 6.70 -13.17
N ARG A 102 7.96 7.38 -14.26
CA ARG A 102 8.49 8.68 -14.70
C ARG A 102 7.60 9.31 -15.78
N LEU A 103 7.79 10.59 -16.07
CA LEU A 103 7.07 11.28 -17.13
C LEU A 103 7.26 10.57 -18.49
N GLY A 104 6.17 10.41 -19.25
CA GLY A 104 6.20 9.81 -20.59
C GLY A 104 6.31 8.29 -20.61
N MET A 105 6.26 7.60 -19.47
CA MET A 105 6.12 6.14 -19.42
C MET A 105 4.71 5.71 -19.05
N ASP A 106 4.36 4.51 -19.50
CA ASP A 106 3.14 3.85 -19.10
C ASP A 106 3.15 3.52 -17.59
N PRO A 107 1.97 3.50 -16.94
CA PRO A 107 1.87 3.03 -15.57
C PRO A 107 2.33 1.58 -15.44
N ILE A 108 3.09 1.29 -14.39
CA ILE A 108 3.26 -0.09 -13.94
C ILE A 108 1.97 -0.47 -13.23
N VAL A 109 1.38 -1.58 -13.65
CA VAL A 109 0.25 -2.22 -12.98
C VAL A 109 0.74 -3.57 -12.46
N PHE A 110 0.44 -3.87 -11.20
CA PHE A 110 0.84 -5.12 -10.56
C PHE A 110 -0.30 -5.67 -9.71
N ARG A 111 -0.39 -7.00 -9.65
CA ARG A 111 -1.36 -7.72 -8.81
C ARG A 111 -0.71 -8.11 -7.49
N PHE A 112 -1.46 -8.03 -6.41
CA PHE A 112 -1.09 -8.55 -5.09
C PHE A 112 -2.33 -8.96 -4.30
N SER A 113 -2.13 -9.65 -3.18
CA SER A 113 -3.22 -10.07 -2.29
C SER A 113 -3.21 -9.25 -1.00
N MET A 114 -4.38 -8.81 -0.59
CA MET A 114 -4.71 -8.25 0.72
C MET A 114 -5.50 -9.25 1.59
N GLU A 115 -5.51 -10.54 1.23
CA GLU A 115 -6.10 -11.58 2.08
C GLU A 115 -5.46 -11.57 3.48
N GLY A 116 -6.30 -11.58 4.52
CA GLY A 116 -5.86 -11.54 5.91
C GLY A 116 -5.45 -10.16 6.43
N LEU A 117 -5.67 -9.08 5.66
CA LEU A 117 -5.30 -7.72 6.05
C LEU A 117 -5.98 -7.30 7.35
N ARG A 118 -7.28 -7.54 7.49
CA ARG A 118 -8.05 -7.18 8.69
C ARG A 118 -7.61 -7.94 9.91
N GLU A 119 -7.46 -9.26 9.83
CA GLU A 119 -6.97 -10.08 10.94
C GLU A 119 -5.57 -9.65 11.35
N GLY A 120 -4.71 -9.38 10.37
CA GLY A 120 -3.39 -8.84 10.61
C GLY A 120 -3.44 -7.49 11.32
N LEU A 121 -4.23 -6.53 10.83
CA LEU A 121 -4.38 -5.22 11.46
C LEU A 121 -4.93 -5.34 12.89
N ALA A 122 -5.92 -6.20 13.13
CA ALA A 122 -6.43 -6.46 14.46
C ALA A 122 -5.34 -7.00 15.41
N ALA A 123 -4.48 -7.90 14.93
CA ALA A 123 -3.35 -8.43 15.70
C ALA A 123 -2.25 -7.38 15.97
N LEU A 124 -2.17 -6.33 15.15
CA LEU A 124 -1.22 -5.22 15.32
C LEU A 124 -1.78 -4.04 16.11
N HIS A 125 -3.04 -4.08 16.55
CA HIS A 125 -3.62 -2.97 17.31
C HIS A 125 -2.76 -2.73 18.57
N PRO A 126 -2.31 -1.48 18.82
CA PRO A 126 -1.55 -1.17 20.02
C PRO A 126 -2.35 -1.60 21.25
N SER A 127 -1.84 -2.54 22.04
CA SER A 127 -2.36 -2.79 23.38
C SER A 127 -2.03 -1.58 24.26
N GLU A 128 -2.97 -1.17 25.12
CA GLU A 128 -2.72 -0.13 26.14
C GLU A 128 -1.46 -0.39 26.97
#